data_AF-Q115W8-F1
#
_entry.id   AF-Q115W8-F1
#
_cell.length_a   1.000
_cell.length_b   1.000
_cell.length_c   1.000
_cell.angle_alpha   90.00
_cell.angle_beta   90.00
_cell.angle_gamma   90.00
#
_symmetry.space_group_name_H-M   'P 1'
#
loop_
_entity.id
_entity.type
_entity.pdbx_description
1 polymer ?
#
loop_
_entity_poly.entity_id
_entity_poly.type
_entity_poly.pdbx_seq_one_letter_code
_entity_poly.pdbx_strand_id
1 'polypeptide(L)'
;MKKQKSELINQEVGIIRSLSFLEQIVLMLVYLRHNISFQLLGLIFQVSESTAHNIFTYWQKLCEGELPPSLLEQVKKFQEEESILELLTDYELIVYIAEQPIERPSDYQEQKQYYSGKHPKKYSKKSIYYLTKS
;
A
#
# COMPACT_ATOMS: atom_id res chain seq x y z
N MET A 1 14.84 -39.87 31.17
CA MET A 1 15.82 -38.76 31.06
C MET A 1 15.42 -37.88 29.88
N LYS A 2 15.10 -36.61 30.15
CA LYS A 2 14.85 -35.58 29.14
C LYS A 2 16.17 -35.27 28.41
N LYS A 3 16.11 -35.09 27.09
CA LYS A 3 17.05 -34.24 26.35
C LYS A 3 16.21 -33.36 25.41
N GLN A 4 15.87 -32.18 25.92
CA GLN A 4 15.46 -31.06 25.08
C GLN A 4 16.70 -30.66 24.28
N LYS A 5 16.62 -30.73 22.95
CA LYS A 5 17.60 -30.11 22.07
C LYS A 5 16.93 -28.88 21.49
N SER A 6 17.26 -27.73 22.08
CA SER A 6 16.92 -26.40 21.59
C SER A 6 17.68 -26.17 20.28
N GLU A 7 17.01 -26.33 19.15
CA GLU A 7 17.56 -25.95 17.84
C GLU A 7 17.11 -24.52 17.51
N LEU A 8 17.93 -23.60 17.99
CA LEU A 8 18.51 -22.45 17.27
C LEU A 8 17.54 -21.45 16.62
N ILE A 9 17.54 -20.26 17.24
CA ILE A 9 17.09 -18.98 16.71
C ILE A 9 17.84 -18.72 15.40
N ASN A 10 17.17 -18.87 14.26
CA ASN A 10 17.74 -18.54 12.97
C ASN A 10 17.72 -17.02 12.76
N GLN A 11 18.89 -16.42 13.00
CA GLN A 11 19.52 -15.38 12.18
C GLN A 11 18.61 -14.60 11.22
N GLU A 12 18.32 -13.34 11.58
CA GLU A 12 17.79 -12.30 10.71
C GLU A 12 18.85 -11.87 9.66
N VAL A 13 19.15 -12.76 8.72
CA VAL A 13 19.92 -12.41 7.51
C VAL A 13 18.89 -12.05 6.45
N GLY A 14 18.86 -10.77 6.06
CA GLY A 14 17.88 -10.15 5.17
C GLY A 14 17.53 -11.00 3.96
N ILE A 15 16.38 -11.68 4.05
CA ILE A 15 15.74 -12.29 2.89
C ILE A 15 15.30 -11.12 2.03
N ILE A 16 15.98 -10.91 0.90
CA ILE A 16 15.45 -10.09 -0.19
C ILE A 16 14.17 -10.81 -0.62
N ARG A 17 13.03 -10.40 -0.08
CA ARG A 17 11.74 -10.97 -0.46
C ARG A 17 11.46 -10.53 -1.89
N SER A 18 11.59 -11.44 -2.84
CA SER A 18 11.07 -11.20 -4.18
C SER A 18 9.55 -11.16 -4.09
N LEU A 19 8.96 -10.02 -4.44
CA LEU A 19 7.51 -9.84 -4.49
C LEU A 19 6.87 -10.93 -5.34
N SER A 20 5.83 -11.57 -4.82
CA SER A 20 4.99 -12.50 -5.57
C SER A 20 4.28 -11.77 -6.72
N PHE A 21 3.86 -12.52 -7.74
CA PHE A 21 3.17 -11.97 -8.90
C PHE A 21 1.96 -11.08 -8.54
N LEU A 22 1.15 -11.51 -7.57
CA LEU A 22 0.01 -10.73 -7.09
C LEU A 22 0.45 -9.43 -6.42
N GLU A 23 1.48 -9.47 -5.57
CA GLU A 23 1.98 -8.27 -4.92
C GLU A 23 2.59 -7.27 -5.91
N GLN A 24 3.21 -7.76 -6.99
CA GLN A 24 3.71 -6.91 -8.07
C GLN A 24 2.57 -6.20 -8.82
N ILE A 25 1.46 -6.89 -9.09
CA ILE A 25 0.27 -6.29 -9.69
C ILE A 25 -0.34 -5.26 -8.74
N VAL A 26 -0.46 -5.59 -7.45
CA VAL A 26 -0.99 -4.66 -6.44
C VAL A 26 -0.10 -3.42 -6.33
N LEU A 27 1.21 -3.60 -6.35
CA LEU A 27 2.19 -2.50 -6.38
C LEU A 27 1.93 -1.56 -7.57
N MET A 28 1.77 -2.13 -8.77
CA MET A 28 1.45 -1.35 -9.96
C MET A 28 0.11 -0.60 -9.83
N LEU A 29 -0.95 -1.27 -9.37
CA LEU A 29 -2.28 -0.66 -9.21
C LEU A 29 -2.29 0.46 -8.15
N VAL A 30 -1.56 0.27 -7.04
CA VAL A 30 -1.41 1.29 -5.99
C VAL A 30 -0.71 2.52 -6.56
N TYR A 31 0.36 2.33 -7.34
CA TYR A 31 1.03 3.42 -8.02
C TYR A 31 0.10 4.15 -8.98
N LEU A 32 -0.62 3.45 -9.86
CA LEU A 32 -1.54 4.07 -10.81
C LEU A 32 -2.71 4.81 -10.14
N ARG A 33 -3.21 4.30 -9.01
CA ARG A 33 -4.36 4.88 -8.30
C ARG A 33 -3.97 6.12 -7.48
N HIS A 34 -2.81 6.08 -6.85
CA HIS A 34 -2.42 7.06 -5.84
C HIS A 34 -1.28 7.97 -6.27
N ASN A 35 -0.58 7.64 -7.37
CA ASN A 35 0.61 8.35 -7.88
C ASN A 35 1.65 8.62 -6.77
N ILE A 36 1.84 7.66 -5.88
CA ILE A 36 2.81 7.76 -4.78
C ILE A 36 4.24 7.44 -5.25
N SER A 37 5.25 7.98 -4.57
CA SER A 37 6.66 7.80 -4.95
C SER A 37 7.13 6.35 -4.84
N PHE A 38 8.17 5.99 -5.62
CA PHE A 38 8.76 4.65 -5.57
C PHE A 38 9.43 4.34 -4.23
N GLN A 39 9.87 5.37 -3.50
CA GLN A 39 10.39 5.23 -2.13
C GLN A 39 9.30 4.74 -1.18
N LEU A 40 8.11 5.33 -1.24
CA LEU A 40 6.98 4.93 -0.42
C LEU A 40 6.43 3.56 -0.83
N LEU A 41 6.40 3.25 -2.14
CA LEU A 41 6.12 1.88 -2.61
C LEU A 41 7.11 0.88 -2.03
N GLY A 42 8.41 1.18 -2.10
CA GLY A 42 9.46 0.33 -1.57
C GLY A 42 9.24 0.02 -0.09
N LEU A 43 8.87 1.04 0.70
CA LEU A 43 8.52 0.87 2.12
C LEU A 43 7.29 -0.02 2.33
N ILE A 44 6.19 0.22 1.60
CA ILE A 44 4.92 -0.53 1.73
C ILE A 44 5.13 -2.02 1.38
N PHE A 45 5.88 -2.29 0.31
CA PHE A 45 6.08 -3.63 -0.22
C PHE A 45 7.38 -4.31 0.27
N GLN A 46 8.13 -3.66 1.17
CA GLN A 46 9.39 -4.13 1.73
C GLN A 46 10.45 -4.48 0.65
N VAL A 47 10.57 -3.62 -0.36
CA VAL A 47 11.56 -3.71 -1.44
C VAL A 47 12.32 -2.39 -1.62
N SER A 48 13.44 -2.41 -2.35
CA SER A 48 14.12 -1.15 -2.66
C SER A 48 13.28 -0.29 -3.61
N GLU A 49 13.48 1.03 -3.56
CA GLU A 49 12.92 2.00 -4.52
C GLU A 49 13.16 1.54 -5.96
N SER A 50 14.41 1.17 -6.28
CA SER A 50 14.80 0.67 -7.60
C SER A 50 14.05 -0.61 -7.99
N THR A 51 13.77 -1.50 -7.04
CA THR A 51 13.01 -2.72 -7.30
C THR A 51 11.54 -2.41 -7.58
N ALA A 52 10.93 -1.52 -6.80
CA ALA A 52 9.56 -1.05 -7.03
C ALA A 52 9.42 -0.38 -8.41
N HIS A 53 10.38 0.48 -8.77
CA HIS A 53 10.43 1.11 -10.09
C HIS A 53 10.52 0.09 -11.21
N ASN A 54 11.45 -0.86 -11.13
CA ASN A 54 11.62 -1.91 -12.13
C ASN A 54 10.36 -2.76 -12.33
N ILE A 55 9.69 -3.12 -11.23
CA ILE A 55 8.43 -3.87 -11.26
C ILE A 55 7.36 -3.04 -11.96
N PHE A 56 7.18 -1.78 -11.57
CA PHE A 56 6.20 -0.91 -12.20
C PHE A 56 6.46 -0.75 -13.70
N THR A 57 7.70 -0.48 -14.12
CA THR A 57 8.07 -0.33 -15.53
C THR A 57 7.82 -1.61 -16.33
N TYR A 58 8.11 -2.78 -15.75
CA TYR A 58 7.83 -4.07 -16.37
C TYR A 58 6.33 -4.25 -16.66
N TRP A 59 5.50 -3.99 -15.66
CA TRP A 59 4.04 -4.09 -15.77
C TRP A 59 3.44 -3.03 -16.68
N GLN A 60 3.96 -1.80 -16.64
CA GLN A 60 3.52 -0.74 -17.53
C GLN A 60 3.76 -1.11 -19.00
N LYS A 61 4.92 -1.67 -19.34
CA LYS A 61 5.22 -2.14 -20.71
C LYS A 61 4.31 -3.29 -21.14
N LEU A 62 4.04 -4.23 -20.23
CA LEU A 62 3.10 -5.33 -20.49
C LEU A 62 1.67 -4.83 -20.76
N CYS A 63 1.25 -3.79 -20.05
CA CYS A 63 -0.10 -3.24 -20.14
C CYS A 63 -0.22 -2.06 -21.11
N GLU A 64 0.84 -1.68 -21.83
CA GLU A 64 0.90 -0.48 -22.68
C GLU A 64 -0.17 -0.47 -23.80
N GLY A 65 -0.61 -1.64 -24.26
CA GLY A 65 -1.69 -1.78 -25.24
C GLY A 65 -3.11 -1.76 -24.66
N GLU A 66 -3.27 -2.03 -23.36
CA GLU A 66 -4.56 -2.14 -22.68
C GLU A 66 -4.85 -0.94 -21.76
N LEU A 67 -3.81 -0.21 -21.34
CA LEU A 67 -3.95 0.98 -20.50
C LEU A 67 -4.41 2.18 -21.35
N PRO A 68 -5.35 3.00 -20.84
CA PRO A 68 -5.72 4.24 -21.51
C PRO A 68 -4.50 5.16 -21.65
N PRO A 69 -4.25 5.75 -22.84
CA PRO A 69 -3.12 6.67 -23.04
C PRO A 69 -3.13 7.86 -22.08
N SER A 70 -4.32 8.34 -21.74
CA SER A 70 -4.54 9.43 -20.78
C SER A 70 -4.01 9.11 -19.38
N LEU A 71 -3.93 7.84 -19.00
CA LEU A 71 -3.46 7.39 -17.69
C LEU A 71 -1.93 7.31 -17.67
N LEU A 72 -1.32 6.87 -18.78
CA LEU A 72 0.14 6.86 -18.96
C LEU A 72 0.72 8.28 -19.04
N GLU A 73 0.03 9.22 -19.69
CA GLU A 73 0.46 10.62 -19.75
C GLU A 73 0.39 11.31 -18.39
N GLN A 74 -0.59 10.99 -17.55
CA GLN A 74 -0.68 11.51 -16.18
C GLN A 74 0.52 11.05 -15.35
N VAL A 75 0.86 9.76 -15.39
CA VAL A 75 2.03 9.21 -14.69
C VAL A 75 3.33 9.90 -15.13
N LYS A 76 3.51 10.16 -16.43
CA LYS A 76 4.70 10.83 -16.95
C LYS A 76 4.81 12.29 -16.48
N LYS A 77 3.69 13.00 -16.35
CA LYS A 77 3.66 14.39 -15.83
C LYS A 77 3.90 14.48 -14.33
N PHE A 78 3.58 13.42 -13.59
CA PHE A 78 3.80 13.33 -12.15
C PHE A 78 5.22 12.91 -11.75
N GLN A 79 6.13 12.70 -12.71
CA GLN A 79 7.54 12.46 -12.39
C GLN A 79 8.15 13.70 -11.72
N GLU A 80 8.09 13.67 -10.39
CA GLU A 80 8.95 14.31 -9.40
C GLU A 80 9.48 15.67 -9.86
N GLU A 81 8.64 16.70 -9.75
CA GLU A 81 9.17 18.05 -9.57
C GLU A 81 9.93 18.05 -8.24
N GLU A 82 11.28 18.09 -8.29
CA GLU A 82 12.16 18.19 -7.11
C GLU A 82 11.70 19.31 -6.15
N SER A 83 11.08 20.37 -6.69
CA SER A 83 10.43 21.47 -5.98
C SER A 83 9.36 21.03 -4.98
N ILE A 84 8.61 19.96 -5.28
CA ILE A 84 7.53 19.44 -4.41
C ILE A 84 8.15 18.66 -3.24
N LEU A 85 9.27 17.97 -3.45
CA LEU A 85 9.95 17.22 -2.39
C LEU A 85 10.63 18.15 -1.38
N GLU A 86 11.26 19.23 -1.83
CA GLU A 86 11.78 20.29 -0.95
C GLU A 86 10.64 20.91 -0.12
N LEU A 87 9.52 21.25 -0.75
CA LEU A 87 8.34 21.78 -0.07
C LEU A 87 7.80 20.80 0.98
N LEU A 88 7.71 19.50 0.65
CA LEU A 88 7.17 18.46 1.54
C LEU A 88 8.11 18.10 2.70
N THR A 89 9.41 18.37 2.58
CA THR A 89 10.39 18.11 3.65
C THR A 89 10.11 18.99 4.89
N ASP A 90 9.49 20.15 4.69
CA ASP A 90 9.11 21.06 5.77
C ASP A 90 7.82 20.65 6.49
N TYR A 91 7.07 19.66 5.97
CA TYR A 91 5.80 19.23 6.57
C TYR A 91 5.93 17.87 7.25
N GLU A 92 5.56 17.82 8.52
CA GLU A 92 5.38 16.56 9.24
C GLU A 92 3.96 16.03 8.97
N LEU A 93 3.84 14.97 8.17
CA LEU A 93 2.55 14.31 7.91
C LEU A 93 2.24 13.30 9.02
N ILE A 94 1.25 13.63 9.86
CA ILE A 94 0.75 12.72 10.88
C ILE A 94 -0.46 11.99 10.30
N VAL A 95 -0.34 10.66 10.17
CA VAL A 95 -1.45 9.78 9.75
C VAL A 95 -2.11 9.20 11.01
N TYR A 96 -3.33 9.65 11.30
CA TYR A 96 -4.13 9.09 12.39
C TYR A 96 -5.24 8.19 11.84
N ILE A 97 -5.24 6.93 12.26
CA ILE A 97 -6.29 5.97 11.91
C ILE A 97 -7.26 5.89 13.08
N ALA A 98 -8.53 6.22 12.86
CA ALA A 98 -9.57 6.10 13.86
C ALA A 98 -10.65 5.11 13.42
N GLU A 99 -11.13 4.30 14.36
CA GLU A 99 -12.35 3.53 14.20
C GLU A 99 -13.51 4.28 14.85
N GLN A 100 -14.47 4.73 14.05
CA GLN A 100 -15.68 5.39 14.53
C GLN A 100 -16.82 4.37 14.61
N PRO A 101 -17.48 4.21 15.76
CA PRO A 101 -18.68 3.38 15.84
C PRO A 101 -19.78 4.01 14.99
N ILE A 102 -20.44 3.20 14.18
CA ILE A 102 -21.60 3.63 13.39
C ILE A 102 -22.79 2.74 13.69
N GLU A 103 -23.98 3.26 13.41
CA GLU A 103 -25.20 2.47 13.48
C GLU A 103 -25.19 1.40 12.38
N ARG A 104 -25.82 0.26 12.65
CA ARG A 104 -25.93 -0.82 11.68
C ARG A 104 -26.73 -0.33 10.46
N PRO A 105 -26.22 -0.44 9.23
CA PRO A 105 -27.00 -0.12 8.03
C PRO A 105 -28.27 -0.97 8.00
N SER A 106 -29.44 -0.37 7.74
CA SER A 106 -30.71 -1.10 7.73
C SER A 106 -30.88 -2.00 6.50
N ASP A 107 -30.24 -1.65 5.39
CA ASP A 107 -30.30 -2.42 4.15
C ASP A 107 -29.49 -3.72 4.27
N TYR A 108 -30.16 -4.83 3.96
CA TYR A 108 -29.58 -6.17 4.00
C TYR A 108 -28.48 -6.37 2.95
N GLN A 109 -28.60 -5.72 1.78
CA GLN A 109 -27.60 -5.87 0.72
C GLN A 109 -26.27 -5.22 1.12
N GLU A 110 -26.32 -4.04 1.73
CA GLU A 110 -25.12 -3.38 2.27
C GLU A 110 -24.49 -4.16 3.42
N GLN A 111 -25.28 -4.73 4.33
CA GLN A 111 -24.75 -5.54 5.44
C GLN A 111 -23.95 -6.76 4.95
N LYS A 112 -24.38 -7.37 3.84
CA LYS A 112 -23.74 -8.56 3.27
C LYS A 112 -22.30 -8.31 2.80
N GLN A 113 -22.01 -7.10 2.32
CA GLN A 113 -20.70 -6.72 1.81
C GLN A 113 -19.61 -6.75 2.90
N TYR A 114 -20.00 -6.55 4.16
CA TYR A 114 -19.08 -6.49 5.31
C TYR A 114 -19.18 -7.73 6.22
N TYR A 115 -19.88 -8.78 5.77
CA TYR A 115 -20.17 -9.97 6.57
C TYR A 115 -19.01 -10.98 6.50
N SER A 116 -18.20 -11.07 7.57
CA SER A 116 -17.06 -12.00 7.65
C SER A 116 -17.42 -13.41 8.14
N GLY A 117 -18.70 -13.80 8.07
CA GLY A 117 -19.19 -15.09 8.59
C GLY A 117 -19.39 -15.15 10.11
N LYS A 118 -18.98 -14.10 10.83
CA LYS A 118 -19.27 -13.89 12.26
C LYS A 118 -20.16 -12.66 12.39
N HIS A 119 -21.19 -12.71 13.23
CA HIS A 119 -21.98 -11.54 13.57
C HIS A 119 -21.07 -10.50 14.28
N PRO A 120 -20.74 -9.36 13.66
CA PRO A 120 -19.92 -8.36 14.31
C PRO A 120 -20.73 -7.73 15.44
N LYS A 121 -20.16 -7.65 16.65
CA LYS A 121 -20.82 -7.05 17.82
C LYS A 121 -20.99 -5.53 17.69
N LYS A 122 -20.21 -4.88 16.82
CA LYS A 122 -20.20 -3.43 16.58
C LYS A 122 -19.86 -3.16 15.11
N TYR A 123 -20.47 -2.13 14.54
CA TYR A 123 -20.10 -1.60 13.23
C TYR A 123 -19.14 -0.44 13.46
N SER A 124 -17.97 -0.49 12.82
CA SER A 124 -17.03 0.62 12.83
C SER A 124 -16.67 1.02 11.40
N LYS A 125 -16.60 2.33 11.18
CA LYS A 125 -16.03 2.90 9.97
C LYS A 125 -14.58 3.29 10.27
N LYS A 126 -13.66 2.82 9.44
CA LYS A 126 -12.27 3.27 9.48
C LYS A 126 -12.17 4.59 8.75
N SER A 127 -11.69 5.61 9.46
CA SER A 127 -11.39 6.92 8.90
C SER A 127 -9.89 7.16 9.02
N ILE A 128 -9.30 7.64 7.93
CA ILE A 128 -7.89 8.05 7.88
C ILE A 128 -7.88 9.57 7.87
N TYR A 129 -7.20 10.16 8.84
CA TYR A 129 -7.02 11.60 8.96
C TYR A 129 -5.58 11.94 8.65
N TYR A 130 -5.41 12.97 7.81
CA TYR A 130 -4.12 13.54 7.47
C TYR A 130 -4.03 14.89 8.16
N LEU A 131 -3.04 15.05 9.04
CA LEU A 131 -2.72 16.33 9.65
C LEU A 131 -1.35 16.76 9.16
N THR A 132 -1.29 17.98 8.64
CA THR A 132 -0.04 18.65 8.28
C THR A 132 0.32 19.58 9.43
N LYS A 133 1.47 19.36 10.06
CA LYS A 133 2.02 20.31 11.02
C LYS A 133 2.94 21.26 10.25
N SER A 134 2.66 22.56 10.34
CA SER A 134 3.57 23.63 9.86
C SER A 134 4.50 24.10 10.96
#